data_AF-A0A7J9F586-F1
#
_entry.id   AF-A0A7J9F586-F1
#
_cell.length_a   1.000
_cell.length_b   1.000
_cell.length_c   1.000
_cell.angle_alpha   90.00
_cell.angle_beta   90.00
_cell.angle_gamma   90.00
#
_symmetry.space_group_name_H-M   'P 1'
#
loop_
_entity.id
_entity.type
_entity.pdbx_description
1 polymer ?
#
loop_
_entity_poly.entity_id
_entity_poly.type
_entity_poly.pdbx_seq_one_letter_code
_entity_poly.pdbx_strand_id
1 'polypeptide(L)' 'MVAKKVLRMNATNHEISYADNSIFQKQITLKIRPIIEESITDAFKKIVPICMKVADLGCSSGPNTLWLYGTLLKPSMG' A
#
# COMPACT_ATOMS: atom_id res chain seq x y z
N MET A 1 -24.85 9.47 -19.29
CA MET A 1 -23.63 8.85 -18.74
C MET A 1 -24.08 7.80 -17.73
N VAL A 2 -23.96 6.51 -18.02
CA VAL A 2 -24.33 5.47 -17.05
C VAL A 2 -23.25 5.46 -15.98
N ALA A 3 -23.61 5.79 -14.73
CA ALA A 3 -22.69 5.72 -13.62
C ALA A 3 -22.20 4.27 -13.49
N LYS A 4 -20.90 4.01 -13.71
CA LYS A 4 -20.29 2.73 -13.36
C LYS A 4 -20.54 2.51 -11.87
N LYS A 5 -21.11 1.36 -11.51
CA LYS A 5 -21.24 0.96 -10.10
C LYS A 5 -19.83 0.73 -9.54
N VAL A 6 -19.29 1.75 -8.86
CA VAL A 6 -17.95 1.68 -8.27
C VAL A 6 -18.06 0.85 -6.99
N LEU A 7 -17.51 -0.37 -7.04
CA LEU A 7 -17.33 -1.19 -5.85
C LEU A 7 -16.18 -0.57 -5.02
N ARG A 8 -16.48 -0.19 -3.78
CA ARG A 8 -15.52 0.39 -2.85
C ARG A 8 -15.72 -0.17 -1.45
N MET A 9 -14.66 -0.11 -0.65
CA MET A 9 -14.73 -0.48 0.75
C MET A 9 -15.57 0.53 1.54
N ASN A 10 -16.01 0.11 2.72
CA ASN A 10 -16.89 0.93 3.55
C ASN A 10 -16.16 2.19 4.05
N ALA A 11 -16.63 3.35 3.57
CA ALA A 11 -16.11 4.66 3.94
C ALA A 11 -16.91 5.34 5.06
N THR A 12 -17.92 4.66 5.62
CA THR A 12 -18.72 5.19 6.74
C THR A 12 -17.88 5.30 8.02
N ASN A 13 -18.48 5.92 9.02
CA ASN A 13 -17.84 6.44 10.22
C ASN A 13 -17.41 5.31 11.16
N HIS A 14 -16.30 5.55 11.87
CA HIS A 14 -15.61 4.75 12.89
C HIS A 14 -15.99 3.26 12.99
N GLU A 15 -17.09 2.91 13.65
CA GLU A 15 -17.36 1.54 14.09
C GLU A 15 -17.35 0.48 12.98
N ILE A 16 -17.90 0.78 11.80
CA ILE A 16 -18.00 -0.17 10.68
C ILE A 16 -17.14 0.23 9.49
N SER A 17 -16.27 1.23 9.68
CA SER A 17 -15.37 1.75 8.65
C SER A 17 -14.33 0.69 8.26
N TYR A 18 -13.90 0.69 6.99
CA TYR A 18 -12.77 -0.14 6.58
C TYR A 18 -11.48 0.26 7.31
N ALA A 19 -11.27 1.55 7.58
CA ALA A 19 -10.09 2.03 8.27
C ALA A 19 -9.88 1.34 9.63
N ASP A 20 -10.97 1.12 10.37
CA ASP A 20 -10.93 0.53 11.71
C ASP A 20 -11.09 -1.02 11.70
N ASN A 21 -11.58 -1.59 10.60
CA ASN A 21 -11.88 -3.04 10.49
C ASN A 21 -10.98 -3.79 9.47
N SER A 22 -9.84 -3.23 9.08
CA SER A 22 -8.96 -3.79 8.03
C SER A 22 -7.68 -4.47 8.54
N ILE A 23 -7.71 -5.00 9.76
CA ILE A 23 -6.54 -5.64 10.40
C ILE A 23 -6.00 -6.83 9.58
N PHE A 24 -6.89 -7.61 8.96
CA PHE A 24 -6.50 -8.75 8.13
C PHE A 24 -5.69 -8.29 6.91
N GLN A 25 -6.16 -7.27 6.20
CA GLN A 25 -5.47 -6.71 5.04
C GLN A 25 -4.10 -6.17 5.44
N LYS A 26 -4.01 -5.44 6.57
CA LYS A 26 -2.74 -4.98 7.12
C LYS A 26 -1.76 -6.13 7.40
N GLN A 27 -2.22 -7.24 7.99
CA GLN A 27 -1.39 -8.41 8.25
C GLN A 27 -0.90 -9.08 6.97
N ILE A 28 -1.74 -9.17 5.94
CA ILE A 28 -1.33 -9.70 4.64
C ILE A 28 -0.28 -8.79 4.01
N THR A 29 -0.50 -7.47 4.02
CA THR A 29 0.47 -6.47 3.55
C THR A 29 1.83 -6.62 4.25
N LEU A 30 1.83 -6.84 5.57
CA LEU A 30 3.03 -7.15 6.35
C LEU A 30 3.74 -8.42 5.90
N LYS A 31 2.99 -9.49 5.62
CA LYS A 31 3.56 -10.78 5.17
C LYS A 31 4.17 -10.70 3.77
N ILE A 32 3.58 -9.94 2.86
CA ILE A 32 4.09 -9.80 1.49
C ILE A 32 5.20 -8.75 1.36
N ARG A 33 5.40 -7.91 2.38
CA ARG A 33 6.40 -6.83 2.36
C ARG A 33 7.79 -7.30 1.91
N PRO A 34 8.37 -8.42 2.43
CA PRO A 34 9.70 -8.85 2.01
C PRO A 34 9.78 -9.15 0.51
N ILE A 35 8.70 -9.68 -0.07
CA ILE A 35 8.62 -9.99 -1.51
C ILE A 35 8.66 -8.68 -2.32
N ILE A 36 7.99 -7.63 -1.84
CA ILE A 36 8.01 -6.31 -2.50
C ILE A 36 9.42 -5.70 -2.40
N GLU A 37 10.05 -5.76 -1.23
CA GLU A 37 11.42 -5.23 -1.01
C GLU A 37 12.45 -5.96 -1.88
N GLU A 38 12.37 -7.29 -1.96
CA GLU A 38 13.21 -8.10 -2.85
C GLU A 38 12.99 -7.74 -4.32
N SER A 39 11.72 -7.63 -4.75
CA SER A 39 11.38 -7.26 -6.12
C SER A 39 11.90 -5.87 -6.52
N ILE A 40 11.80 -4.89 -5.60
CA ILE A 40 12.37 -3.55 -5.80
C ILE A 40 13.89 -3.64 -5.90
N THR A 41 14.53 -4.36 -4.97
CA THR A 41 15.99 -4.52 -4.93
C THR A 41 16.51 -5.15 -6.22
N ASP A 42 15.85 -6.20 -6.71
CA ASP A 42 16.23 -6.87 -7.95
C ASP A 42 15.98 -6.00 -9.19
N ALA A 43 14.86 -5.26 -9.24
CA ALA A 43 14.56 -4.34 -10.34
C ALA A 43 15.59 -3.21 -10.47
N PHE A 44 16.12 -2.72 -9.34
CA PHE A 44 17.10 -1.62 -9.29
C PHE A 44 18.53 -2.10 -9.03
N LYS A 45 18.80 -3.41 -9.10
CA LYS A 45 20.12 -4.00 -8.81
C LYS A 45 21.26 -3.44 -9.65
N LYS A 46 20.97 -3.04 -10.90
CA LYS A 46 21.95 -2.52 -11.87
C LYS A 46 21.81 -1.01 -12.12
N ILE A 47 20.76 -0.38 -11.58
CA ILE A 47 20.41 1.01 -11.87
C ILE A 47 19.91 1.64 -10.58
N VAL A 48 20.59 2.68 -10.12
CA VAL A 48 20.10 3.53 -9.02
C VAL A 48 19.23 4.63 -9.63
N PRO A 49 17.89 4.58 -9.49
CA PRO A 49 17.04 5.59 -10.10
C PRO A 49 17.21 6.92 -9.36
N ILE A 50 17.34 8.02 -10.11
CA ILE A 50 17.34 9.38 -9.55
C ILE A 50 15.97 9.69 -8.91
N CYS A 51 14.90 9.10 -9.44
CA CYS A 51 13.55 9.24 -8.93
C CYS A 51 12.80 7.91 -9.08
N MET A 52 12.19 7.44 -7.99
CA MET A 52 11.27 6.31 -7.99
C MET A 52 9.83 6.82 -7.83
N LYS A 53 8.94 6.42 -8.73
CA LYS A 53 7.50 6.73 -8.65
C LYS A 53 6.76 5.48 -8.23
N VAL A 54 5.88 5.60 -7.23
CA VAL A 54 5.14 4.47 -6.68
C VAL A 54 3.66 4.82 -6.60
N ALA A 55 2.80 3.89 -7.00
CA ALA A 55 1.35 4.03 -6.98
C ALA A 55 0.71 2.81 -6.32
N ASP A 56 -0.27 3.03 -5.45
CA ASP A 56 -1.05 2.00 -4.77
C ASP A 56 -2.44 1.94 -5.40
N LEU A 57 -2.66 0.85 -6.14
CA LEU A 57 -3.88 0.64 -6.91
C LEU A 57 -4.92 -0.08 -6.03
N GLY A 58 -5.98 0.63 -5.66
CA GLY A 58 -6.99 0.11 -4.74
C GLY A 58 -6.69 0.39 -3.26
N CYS A 59 -6.04 1.53 -2.98
CA CYS A 59 -5.62 1.96 -1.64
C CYS A 59 -6.70 2.03 -0.55
N SER A 60 -7.99 1.96 -0.93
CA SER A 60 -9.12 2.04 0.00
C SER A 60 -9.07 3.32 0.87
N SER A 61 -9.72 3.32 2.03
CA SER A 61 -9.67 4.39 3.03
C SER A 61 -8.90 3.92 4.27
N GLY A 62 -8.27 4.84 5.00
CA GLY A 62 -7.57 4.53 6.25
C GLY A 62 -6.06 4.32 6.12
N PRO A 63 -5.39 3.83 7.18
CA PRO A 63 -3.96 4.00 7.36
C PRO A 63 -3.09 2.96 6.63
N ASN A 64 -3.67 1.88 6.09
CA ASN A 64 -2.91 0.75 5.56
C ASN A 64 -1.98 1.15 4.41
N THR A 65 -2.46 1.99 3.48
CA THR A 65 -1.66 2.46 2.34
C THR A 65 -0.45 3.29 2.81
N LEU A 66 -0.69 4.27 3.69
CA LEU A 66 0.36 5.15 4.22
C LEU A 66 1.39 4.36 5.02
N TRP A 67 0.93 3.37 5.79
CA TRP A 67 1.80 2.47 6.52
C TRP A 67 2.71 1.68 5.58
N LEU A 68 2.16 1.12 4.49
CA LEU A 68 2.93 0.38 3.49
C LEU A 68 4.02 1.27 2.88
N TYR A 69 3.66 2.45 2.38
CA TYR A 69 4.60 3.41 1.82
C TYR A 69 5.70 3.80 2.81
N GLY A 70 5.31 4.13 4.05
CA GLY A 70 6.24 4.49 5.11
C GLY A 70 7.17 3.34 5.52
N THR A 71 6.84 2.09 5.20
CA THR A 71 7.74 0.95 5.42
C THR A 71 8.63 0.64 4.22
N LEU A 72 8.11 0.71 3.00
CA LEU A 72 8.84 0.39 1.77
C LEU A 72 9.82 1.48 1.35
N LEU A 73 9.46 2.75 1.54
CA LEU A 73 10.23 3.89 1.06
C LEU A 73 11.14 4.52 2.12
N LYS A 74 11.28 3.87 3.28
CA LYS A 74 12.27 4.32 4.25
C LYS A 74 13.66 4.15 3.66
N PRO A 75 14.47 5.22 3.58
CA PRO A 75 15.87 5.06 3.23
C PRO A 75 16.51 4.13 4.26
N SER A 76 17.23 3.11 3.80
CA SER A 76 18.13 2.37 4.66
C SER A 76 19.10 3.40 5.24
N MET A 77 19.04 3.65 6.55
CA MET A 77 20.12 4.33 7.25
C MET A 77 21.34 3.40 7.14
N GLY A 78 22.21 3.71 6.18
CA GLY A 78 23.58 3.23 6.16
C GLY A 78 24.42 4.03 7.14
#